data_AF-A0AAD2VQI7-F1
#
_entry.id   AF-A0AAD2VQI7-F1
#
_cell.length_a   1.000
_cell.length_b   1.000
_cell.length_c   1.000
_cell.angle_alpha   90.00
_cell.angle_beta   90.00
_cell.angle_gamma   90.00
#
_symmetry.space_group_name_H-M   'P 1'
#
loop_
_entity.id
_entity.type
_entity.pdbx_description
1 polymer ?
#
loop_
_entity_poly.entity_id
_entity_poly.type
_entity_poly.pdbx_seq_one_letter_code
_entity_poly.pdbx_strand_id
1 'polypeptide(L)'
;MIEIEDYPNVDHWRTVQEFTIEQASLLLAGIDPMDLTINEARNKGHARWKNALGYARGMETSIRRGILTAVVCYGEKTIDAPWDVEIVIIRPTDRTYPISIHHTIITRESLYDWAKKERVRFFAPIREKEPPVITVINSDELIVEESHIKLLPTFNHKSDGLELVEEAITELWSNYDEKNPDTAPTKKQVIDYLRKRGASINMAEAIDLILRPFDLRKKGRPRKNSPTNNHIDN
;
A
#
# COMPACT_ATOMS: atom_id res chain seq x y z
N MET A 1 -1.74 -9.93 5.75
CA MET A 1 -1.85 -9.15 7.00
C MET A 1 -3.10 -9.63 7.74
N ILE A 2 -3.05 -9.65 9.06
CA ILE A 2 -4.17 -10.03 9.95
C ILE A 2 -4.37 -8.83 10.88
N GLU A 3 -5.49 -8.14 10.75
CA GLU A 3 -5.78 -6.97 11.59
C GLU A 3 -6.34 -7.40 12.95
N ILE A 4 -5.90 -6.75 14.02
CA ILE A 4 -6.31 -7.03 15.40
C ILE A 4 -6.54 -5.73 16.20
N GLU A 5 -7.47 -5.79 17.15
CA GLU A 5 -7.81 -4.67 18.05
C GLU A 5 -6.76 -4.46 19.14
N ASP A 6 -6.22 -5.55 19.69
CA ASP A 6 -5.27 -5.55 20.82
C ASP A 6 -3.80 -5.48 20.36
N TYR A 7 -3.53 -4.70 19.31
CA TYR A 7 -2.17 -4.49 18.82
C TYR A 7 -1.42 -3.50 19.72
N PRO A 8 -0.24 -3.84 20.27
CA PRO A 8 0.53 -2.92 21.13
C PRO A 8 1.10 -1.75 20.31
N ASN A 9 1.29 -0.59 20.94
CA ASN A 9 2.05 0.49 20.30
C ASN A 9 3.53 0.06 20.17
N VAL A 10 4.03 -0.05 18.94
CA VAL A 10 5.41 -0.45 18.63
C VAL A 10 6.18 0.62 17.86
N ASP A 11 5.75 1.89 17.94
CA ASP A 11 6.36 3.00 17.18
C ASP A 11 7.85 3.22 17.52
N HIS A 12 8.29 2.89 18.74
CA HIS A 12 9.70 2.91 19.15
C HIS A 12 10.57 1.95 18.33
N TRP A 13 10.00 0.89 17.76
CA TRP A 13 10.72 0.00 16.87
C TRP A 13 10.89 0.56 15.46
N ARG A 14 10.23 1.66 15.10
CA ARG A 14 10.22 2.19 13.71
C ARG A 14 11.61 2.56 13.20
N THR A 15 12.46 3.09 14.06
CA THR A 15 13.84 3.49 13.72
C THR A 15 14.81 2.31 13.70
N VAL A 16 14.49 1.22 14.40
CA VAL A 16 15.33 0.02 14.48
C VAL A 16 15.37 -0.68 13.11
N GLN A 17 16.59 -0.93 12.61
CA GLN A 17 16.84 -1.56 11.31
C GLN A 17 17.38 -2.99 11.42
N GLU A 18 17.86 -3.40 12.60
CA GLU A 18 18.41 -4.73 12.84
C GLU A 18 17.67 -5.37 14.01
N PHE A 19 17.35 -6.65 13.86
CA PHE A 19 16.58 -7.40 14.83
C PHE A 19 17.23 -8.75 15.07
N THR A 20 17.08 -9.27 16.28
CA THR A 20 17.20 -10.70 16.49
C THR A 20 16.03 -11.43 15.81
N ILE A 21 16.20 -12.72 15.51
CA ILE A 21 15.09 -13.54 14.97
C ILE A 21 13.89 -13.50 15.94
N GLU A 22 14.14 -13.56 17.25
CA GLU A 22 13.09 -13.49 18.26
C GLU A 22 12.32 -12.16 18.19
N GLN A 23 13.02 -11.03 18.17
CA GLN A 23 12.40 -9.70 18.07
C GLN A 23 11.56 -9.55 16.81
N ALA A 24 12.10 -9.93 15.65
CA ALA A 24 11.38 -9.90 14.39
C ALA A 24 10.12 -10.77 14.43
N SER A 25 10.22 -11.96 15.05
CA SER A 25 9.11 -12.89 15.17
C SER A 25 7.99 -12.38 16.08
N LEU A 26 8.34 -11.73 17.19
CA LEU A 26 7.38 -11.11 18.10
C LEU A 26 6.67 -9.93 17.43
N LEU A 27 7.41 -9.06 16.73
CA LEU A 27 6.82 -7.94 15.99
C LEU A 27 5.83 -8.42 14.91
N LEU A 28 6.19 -9.46 14.14
CA LEU A 28 5.27 -10.07 13.17
C LEU A 28 4.03 -10.69 13.84
N ALA A 29 4.16 -11.15 15.07
CA ALA A 29 3.06 -11.69 15.87
C ALA A 29 2.23 -10.60 16.59
N GLY A 30 2.57 -9.32 16.44
CA GLY A 30 1.89 -8.24 17.16
C GLY A 30 2.10 -8.33 18.66
N ILE A 31 3.33 -8.64 19.08
CA ILE A 31 3.81 -8.63 20.46
C ILE A 31 5.04 -7.72 20.48
N ASP A 32 5.11 -6.81 21.45
CA ASP A 32 6.28 -5.95 21.61
C ASP A 32 7.45 -6.75 22.24
N PRO A 33 8.62 -6.85 21.56
CA PRO A 33 9.79 -7.50 22.14
C PRO A 33 10.40 -6.79 23.36
N MET A 34 10.02 -5.54 23.66
CA MET A 34 10.42 -4.88 24.91
C MET A 34 9.64 -5.40 26.12
N ASP A 35 8.43 -5.93 25.91
CA ASP A 35 7.57 -6.41 27.00
C ASP A 35 7.79 -7.89 27.30
N LEU A 36 8.04 -8.70 26.26
CA LEU A 36 8.06 -10.17 26.36
C LEU A 36 9.05 -10.79 25.39
N THR A 37 9.74 -11.82 25.85
CA THR A 37 10.34 -12.87 25.01
C THR A 37 9.30 -13.90 24.56
N ILE A 38 9.65 -14.77 23.60
CA ILE A 38 8.75 -15.86 23.16
C ILE A 38 8.44 -16.81 24.32
N ASN A 39 9.43 -17.10 25.18
CA ASN A 39 9.27 -17.97 26.33
C ASN A 39 8.36 -17.35 27.39
N GLU A 40 8.51 -16.06 27.69
CA GLU A 40 7.62 -15.36 28.61
C GLU A 40 6.20 -15.26 28.07
N ALA A 41 6.03 -14.96 26.78
CA ALA A 41 4.72 -14.96 26.12
C ALA A 41 4.03 -16.33 26.21
N ARG A 42 4.78 -17.42 26.05
CA ARG A 42 4.28 -18.79 26.24
C ARG A 42 3.86 -19.04 27.70
N ASN A 43 4.71 -18.69 28.65
CA ASN A 43 4.46 -18.91 30.08
C ASN A 43 3.25 -18.12 30.58
N LYS A 44 3.03 -16.91 30.05
CA LYS A 44 1.87 -16.07 30.32
C LYS A 44 0.62 -16.49 29.52
N GLY A 45 0.72 -17.49 28.65
CA GLY A 45 -0.41 -17.97 27.83
C GLY A 45 -0.88 -16.99 26.76
N HIS A 46 -0.01 -16.10 26.27
CA HIS A 46 -0.36 -15.07 25.29
C HIS A 46 -0.90 -15.69 24.00
N ALA A 47 -2.09 -15.29 23.53
CA ALA A 47 -2.79 -15.94 22.42
C ALA A 47 -1.92 -16.18 21.16
N ARG A 48 -1.00 -15.23 20.88
CA ARG A 48 -0.13 -15.22 19.70
C ARG A 48 1.28 -15.83 19.91
N TRP A 49 1.60 -16.41 21.07
CA TRP A 49 2.94 -16.97 21.32
C TRP A 49 3.34 -18.05 20.31
N LYS A 50 2.38 -18.87 19.86
CA LYS A 50 2.62 -19.91 18.83
C LYS A 50 2.94 -19.31 17.46
N ASN A 51 2.33 -18.16 17.13
CA ASN A 51 2.65 -17.44 15.89
C ASN A 51 4.09 -16.93 15.93
N ALA A 52 4.50 -16.28 17.02
CA ALA A 52 5.88 -15.83 17.21
C ALA A 52 6.88 -17.00 17.09
N LEU A 53 6.65 -18.10 17.80
CA LEU A 53 7.51 -19.29 17.69
C LEU A 53 7.52 -19.88 16.26
N GLY A 54 6.38 -19.87 15.58
CA GLY A 54 6.26 -20.31 14.19
C GLY A 54 7.07 -19.45 13.22
N TYR A 55 7.04 -18.12 13.38
CA TYR A 55 7.85 -17.21 12.58
C TYR A 55 9.34 -17.45 12.83
N ALA A 56 9.77 -17.61 14.07
CA ALA A 56 11.18 -17.86 14.41
C ALA A 56 11.73 -19.11 13.71
N ARG A 57 10.99 -20.23 13.80
CA ARG A 57 11.33 -21.49 13.10
C ARG A 57 11.34 -21.33 11.57
N GLY A 58 10.41 -20.54 11.04
CA GLY A 58 10.35 -20.22 9.62
C GLY A 58 11.59 -19.42 9.16
N MET A 59 12.01 -18.44 9.96
CA MET A 59 13.20 -17.62 9.70
C MET A 59 14.48 -18.46 9.78
N GLU A 60 14.66 -19.28 10.82
CA GLU A 60 15.78 -20.23 10.91
C GLU A 60 15.88 -21.08 9.63
N THR A 61 14.78 -21.71 9.25
CA THR A 61 14.71 -22.55 8.04
C THR A 61 15.03 -21.75 6.77
N SER A 62 14.64 -20.47 6.72
CA SER A 62 14.84 -19.61 5.56
C SER A 62 16.28 -19.09 5.45
N ILE A 63 16.95 -18.81 6.58
CA ILE A 63 18.39 -18.50 6.64
C ILE A 63 19.18 -19.68 6.11
N ARG A 64 18.83 -20.86 6.60
CA ARG A 64 19.38 -22.15 6.20
C ARG A 64 19.20 -22.49 4.71
N ARG A 65 18.18 -21.93 4.06
CA ARG A 65 17.89 -22.07 2.62
C ARG A 65 18.48 -20.94 1.78
N GLY A 66 19.11 -19.93 2.40
CA GLY A 66 19.61 -18.73 1.72
C GLY A 66 18.49 -17.83 1.18
N ILE A 67 17.29 -17.90 1.75
CA ILE A 67 16.15 -17.04 1.37
C ILE A 67 16.09 -15.79 2.22
N LEU A 68 16.34 -15.94 3.53
CA LEU A 68 16.47 -14.84 4.47
C LEU A 68 17.96 -14.61 4.73
N THR A 69 18.46 -13.41 4.47
CA THR A 69 19.87 -13.08 4.70
C THR A 69 20.04 -12.57 6.12
N ALA A 70 20.89 -13.23 6.90
CA ALA A 70 21.34 -12.75 8.20
C ALA A 70 22.60 -11.89 8.04
N VAL A 71 22.70 -10.81 8.83
CA VAL A 71 23.92 -9.99 8.93
C VAL A 71 25.00 -10.80 9.64
N VAL A 72 24.63 -11.39 10.77
CA VAL A 72 25.47 -12.32 11.53
C VAL A 72 24.62 -13.51 11.96
N CYS A 73 25.10 -14.71 11.68
CA CYS A 73 24.43 -15.95 12.02
C CYS A 73 25.15 -16.61 13.20
N TYR A 74 24.44 -16.83 14.30
CA TYR A 74 24.98 -17.46 15.49
C TYR A 74 24.40 -18.86 15.66
N GLY A 75 25.22 -19.78 16.15
CA GLY A 75 24.87 -21.14 16.52
C GLY A 75 24.99 -21.37 18.02
N GLU A 76 24.18 -22.29 18.54
CA GLU A 76 24.21 -22.70 19.95
C GLU A 76 24.96 -24.03 20.09
N LYS A 77 26.13 -23.98 20.73
CA LYS A 77 26.96 -25.14 20.99
C LYS A 77 26.81 -25.54 22.45
N THR A 78 26.19 -26.69 22.70
CA THR A 78 26.16 -27.29 24.03
C THR A 78 27.56 -27.79 24.39
N ILE A 79 28.10 -27.37 25.52
CA ILE A 79 29.42 -27.80 25.99
C ILE A 79 29.27 -29.07 26.85
N ASP A 80 28.98 -28.91 28.14
CA ASP A 80 29.00 -30.00 29.10
C ASP A 80 27.59 -30.41 29.58
N ALA A 81 26.70 -29.45 29.71
CA ALA A 81 25.33 -29.66 30.20
C ALA A 81 24.30 -28.97 29.29
N PRO A 82 23.03 -29.41 29.29
CA PRO A 82 21.99 -28.84 28.42
C PRO A 82 21.73 -27.33 28.61
N TRP A 83 22.09 -26.78 29.77
CA TRP A 83 21.98 -25.35 30.09
C TRP A 83 23.29 -24.58 29.85
N ASP A 84 24.38 -25.27 29.52
CA ASP A 84 25.69 -24.70 29.26
C ASP A 84 25.89 -24.55 27.75
N VAL A 85 25.49 -23.38 27.25
CA VAL A 85 25.40 -23.08 25.83
C VAL A 85 26.40 -21.97 25.48
N GLU A 86 27.34 -22.31 24.62
CA GLU A 86 28.27 -21.37 24.01
C GLU A 86 27.67 -20.82 22.70
N ILE A 87 27.70 -19.49 22.56
CA ILE A 87 27.23 -18.81 21.34
C ILE A 87 28.41 -18.62 20.40
N VAL A 88 28.35 -19.25 19.23
CA VAL A 88 29.42 -19.24 18.23
C VAL A 88 28.94 -18.67 16.91
N ILE A 89 29.79 -17.96 16.17
CA ILE A 89 29.45 -17.49 14.83
C ILE A 89 29.53 -18.68 13.88
N ILE A 90 28.47 -18.90 13.10
CA ILE A 90 28.38 -19.99 12.12
C ILE A 90 28.04 -19.46 10.73
N ARG A 91 28.36 -20.25 9.71
CA ARG A 91 27.84 -19.96 8.36
C ARG A 91 26.36 -20.37 8.29
N PRO A 92 25.51 -19.66 7.53
CA PRO A 92 24.11 -20.07 7.34
C PRO A 92 23.94 -21.51 6.82
N THR A 93 24.91 -22.05 6.10
CA THR A 93 24.90 -23.44 5.59
C THR A 93 25.37 -24.48 6.62
N ASP A 94 26.02 -24.07 7.71
CA ASP A 94 26.63 -24.95 8.70
C ASP A 94 25.61 -25.59 9.65
N ARG A 95 25.31 -26.87 9.45
CA ARG A 95 24.31 -27.63 10.22
C ARG A 95 24.82 -28.22 11.53
N THR A 96 26.06 -27.92 11.92
CA THR A 96 26.67 -28.49 13.13
C THR A 96 25.94 -28.06 14.39
N TYR A 97 25.50 -26.79 14.44
CA TYR A 97 24.80 -26.21 15.58
C TYR A 97 23.45 -25.63 15.15
N PRO A 98 22.39 -25.71 15.98
CA PRO A 98 21.15 -24.99 15.73
C PRO A 98 21.41 -23.48 15.72
N ILE A 99 20.62 -22.74 14.92
CA ILE A 99 20.73 -21.27 14.87
C ILE A 99 20.18 -20.70 16.18
N SER A 100 20.91 -19.80 16.82
CA SER A 100 20.41 -19.07 17.99
C SER A 100 19.46 -17.96 17.55
N ILE A 101 18.19 -18.04 17.94
CA ILE A 101 17.19 -17.01 17.63
C ILE A 101 17.39 -15.72 18.42
N HIS A 102 18.05 -15.81 19.56
CA HIS A 102 18.31 -14.68 20.46
C HIS A 102 19.51 -13.84 20.02
N HIS A 103 20.44 -14.43 19.26
CA HIS A 103 21.70 -13.76 18.88
C HIS A 103 21.81 -13.51 17.37
N THR A 104 21.16 -14.31 16.53
CA THR A 104 21.22 -14.14 15.07
C THR A 104 20.53 -12.85 14.64
N ILE A 105 21.26 -12.00 13.92
CA ILE A 105 20.84 -10.66 13.51
C ILE A 105 20.41 -10.64 12.05
N ILE A 106 19.24 -10.07 11.79
CA ILE A 106 18.68 -9.83 10.46
C ILE A 106 18.31 -8.35 10.30
N THR A 107 18.35 -7.84 9.07
CA THR A 107 17.91 -6.47 8.78
C THR A 107 16.40 -6.39 8.51
N ARG A 108 15.80 -5.22 8.71
CA ARG A 108 14.42 -4.89 8.33
C ARG A 108 14.13 -5.18 6.85
N GLU A 109 15.06 -4.84 5.96
CA GLU A 109 14.91 -5.08 4.51
C GLU A 109 14.82 -6.57 4.20
N SER A 110 15.80 -7.36 4.65
CA SER A 110 15.81 -8.82 4.53
C SER A 110 14.54 -9.48 5.10
N LEU A 111 14.05 -9.01 6.25
CA LEU A 111 12.80 -9.48 6.86
C LEU A 111 11.59 -9.19 5.98
N TYR A 112 11.50 -7.98 5.41
CA TYR A 112 10.41 -7.58 4.53
C TYR A 112 10.40 -8.41 3.23
N ASP A 113 11.56 -8.60 2.62
CA ASP A 113 11.72 -9.40 1.41
C ASP A 113 11.37 -10.87 1.65
N TRP A 114 11.82 -11.43 2.77
CA TRP A 114 11.45 -12.78 3.19
C TRP A 114 9.94 -12.91 3.37
N ALA A 115 9.31 -11.99 4.11
CA ALA A 115 7.88 -12.02 4.37
C ALA A 115 7.06 -11.94 3.07
N LYS A 116 7.50 -11.12 2.12
CA LYS A 116 6.91 -11.00 0.79
C LYS A 116 7.07 -12.28 -0.04
N LYS A 117 8.29 -12.84 -0.08
CA LYS A 117 8.63 -14.02 -0.90
C LYS A 117 7.94 -15.29 -0.41
N GLU A 118 7.92 -15.52 0.89
CA GLU A 118 7.28 -16.68 1.52
C GLU A 118 5.79 -16.44 1.83
N ARG A 119 5.24 -15.27 1.43
CA ARG A 119 3.83 -14.88 1.62
C ARG A 119 3.37 -15.00 3.08
N VAL A 120 4.24 -14.58 4.00
CA VAL A 120 4.02 -14.67 5.44
C VAL A 120 2.84 -13.77 5.82
N ARG A 121 1.84 -14.36 6.48
CA ARG A 121 0.76 -13.59 7.10
C ARG A 121 1.23 -13.14 8.48
N PHE A 122 1.24 -11.84 8.72
CA PHE A 122 1.63 -11.21 9.98
C PHE A 122 0.51 -10.29 10.50
N PHE A 123 0.58 -9.96 11.79
CA PHE A 123 -0.42 -9.15 12.49
C PHE A 123 -0.15 -7.66 12.35
N ALA A 124 -1.21 -6.84 12.33
CA ALA A 124 -1.14 -5.39 12.26
C ALA A 124 -2.29 -4.75 13.04
N PRO A 125 -2.16 -3.49 13.49
CA PRO A 125 -3.27 -2.77 14.10
C PRO A 125 -4.39 -2.60 13.07
N ILE A 126 -5.64 -2.64 13.54
CA ILE A 126 -6.77 -2.18 12.73
C ILE A 126 -6.51 -0.72 12.37
N ARG A 127 -6.50 -0.43 11.07
CA ARG A 127 -6.48 0.95 10.62
C ARG A 127 -7.87 1.52 10.88
N GLU A 128 -7.96 2.45 11.82
CA GLU A 128 -9.10 3.34 11.86
C GLU A 128 -9.18 3.99 10.47
N LYS A 129 -10.25 3.69 9.73
CA LYS A 129 -10.58 4.49 8.56
C LYS A 129 -10.79 5.87 9.11
N GLU A 130 -9.92 6.82 8.75
CA GLU A 130 -10.15 8.23 9.07
C GLU A 130 -11.63 8.52 8.75
N PRO A 131 -12.40 9.07 9.71
CA PRO A 131 -13.76 9.45 9.43
C PRO A 131 -13.72 10.33 8.18
N PRO A 132 -14.67 10.18 7.24
CA PRO A 132 -14.72 11.07 6.09
C PRO A 132 -14.69 12.49 6.64
N VAL A 133 -13.66 13.25 6.28
CA VAL A 133 -13.49 14.62 6.73
C VAL A 133 -14.75 15.37 6.31
N ILE A 134 -15.64 15.65 7.27
CA ILE A 134 -16.75 16.57 7.06
C ILE A 134 -16.12 17.95 7.17
N THR A 135 -15.73 18.52 6.04
CA THR A 135 -15.38 19.93 5.95
C THR A 135 -16.62 20.74 6.24
N VAL A 136 -16.77 21.20 7.48
CA VAL A 136 -17.65 22.32 7.80
C VAL A 136 -16.98 23.54 7.19
N ILE A 137 -17.47 23.98 6.04
CA ILE A 137 -17.06 25.24 5.42
C ILE A 137 -17.65 26.36 6.26
N ASN A 138 -16.95 26.76 7.32
CA ASN A 138 -17.11 28.10 7.85
C ASN A 138 -16.42 29.03 6.85
N SER A 139 -17.25 29.81 6.15
CA SER A 139 -16.82 30.99 5.41
C SER A 139 -16.24 31.99 6.40
N ASP A 140 -14.92 32.01 6.53
CA ASP A 140 -14.12 33.22 6.43
C ASP A 140 -12.64 32.89 6.66
N GLU A 141 -11.80 33.57 5.89
CA GLU A 141 -10.33 33.56 5.86
C GLU A 141 -9.65 32.46 5.02
N LEU A 142 -9.24 32.92 3.83
CA LEU A 142 -8.48 32.23 2.80
C LEU A 142 -7.07 31.88 3.29
N ILE A 143 -6.86 30.64 3.70
CA ILE A 143 -5.59 29.94 3.52
C ILE A 143 -5.80 28.96 2.38
N VAL A 144 -5.26 29.31 1.21
CA VAL A 144 -5.23 28.43 0.04
C VAL A 144 -4.18 27.36 0.32
N GLU A 145 -4.57 26.29 1.01
CA GLU A 145 -3.80 25.04 0.96
C GLU A 145 -4.06 24.39 -0.39
N GLU A 146 -3.02 24.38 -1.22
CA GLU A 146 -2.97 23.64 -2.48
C GLU A 146 -3.42 22.20 -2.23
N SER A 147 -4.51 21.82 -2.88
CA SER A 147 -4.95 20.44 -2.93
C SER A 147 -3.77 19.58 -3.33
N HIS A 148 -3.39 18.65 -2.45
CA HIS A 148 -2.45 17.59 -2.77
C HIS A 148 -3.07 16.66 -3.82
N ILE A 149 -3.16 17.15 -5.06
CA ILE A 149 -3.19 16.31 -6.24
C ILE A 149 -1.89 15.51 -6.14
N LYS A 150 -2.02 14.20 -5.93
CA LYS A 150 -0.91 13.26 -6.14
C LYS A 150 -0.53 13.35 -7.62
N LEU A 151 0.30 14.32 -7.96
CA LEU A 151 0.97 14.41 -9.24
C LEU A 151 1.76 13.11 -9.39
N LEU A 152 1.35 12.30 -10.37
CA LEU A 152 2.09 11.12 -10.76
C LEU A 152 3.55 11.56 -11.08
N PRO A 153 4.56 10.75 -10.75
CA PRO A 153 5.94 11.03 -11.15
C PRO A 153 5.93 11.29 -12.65
N THR A 154 6.45 12.46 -13.06
CA THR A 154 6.44 12.96 -14.45
C THR A 154 6.83 11.84 -15.40
N PHE A 155 5.85 11.29 -16.11
CA PHE A 155 6.09 10.25 -17.10
C PHE A 155 6.80 10.92 -18.28
N ASN A 156 8.10 10.67 -18.44
CA ASN A 156 8.92 11.09 -19.60
C ASN A 156 8.49 10.41 -20.92
N HIS A 157 7.26 9.89 -21.01
CA HIS A 157 6.75 9.28 -22.21
C HIS A 157 6.26 10.37 -23.16
N LYS A 158 6.94 10.48 -24.32
CA LYS A 158 6.51 11.34 -25.42
C LYS A 158 5.70 10.49 -26.40
N SER A 159 4.45 10.83 -26.60
CA SER A 159 3.62 10.28 -27.66
C SER A 159 2.72 11.38 -28.21
N ASP A 160 2.39 11.29 -29.50
CA ASP A 160 1.54 12.27 -30.19
C ASP A 160 0.21 12.48 -29.47
N GLY A 161 -0.33 11.42 -28.85
CA GLY A 161 -1.57 11.50 -28.06
C GLY A 161 -1.44 12.35 -26.80
N LEU A 162 -0.27 12.35 -26.14
CA LEU A 162 -0.02 13.17 -24.95
C LEU A 162 0.16 14.65 -25.32
N GLU A 163 0.84 14.93 -26.43
CA GLU A 163 0.99 16.31 -26.93
C GLU A 163 -0.38 16.91 -27.30
N LEU A 164 -1.23 16.14 -27.97
CA LEU A 164 -2.61 16.55 -28.31
C LEU A 164 -3.49 16.75 -27.06
N VAL A 165 -3.26 15.99 -25.99
CA VAL A 165 -3.95 16.16 -24.71
C VAL A 165 -3.54 17.48 -24.06
N GLU A 166 -2.23 17.77 -24.01
CA GLU A 166 -1.71 19.00 -23.43
C GLU A 166 -2.23 20.24 -24.18
N GLU A 167 -2.17 20.23 -25.51
CA GLU A 167 -2.70 21.33 -26.34
C GLU A 167 -4.21 21.55 -26.13
N ALA A 168 -4.99 20.46 -26.02
CA ALA A 168 -6.42 20.56 -25.79
C ALA A 168 -6.73 21.11 -24.40
N ILE A 169 -5.91 20.81 -23.39
CA ILE A 169 -6.05 21.39 -22.04
C ILE A 169 -5.85 22.91 -22.11
N THR A 170 -4.75 23.36 -22.72
CA THR A 170 -4.41 24.79 -22.78
C THR A 170 -5.42 25.60 -23.58
N GLU A 171 -5.97 25.06 -24.66
CA GLU A 171 -6.81 25.83 -25.59
C GLU A 171 -8.32 25.73 -25.29
N LEU A 172 -8.79 24.57 -24.81
CA LEU A 172 -10.23 24.32 -24.63
C LEU A 172 -10.67 24.22 -23.17
N TRP A 173 -9.76 23.84 -22.26
CA TRP A 173 -10.10 23.58 -20.86
C TRP A 173 -9.45 24.57 -19.87
N SER A 174 -8.64 25.53 -20.33
CA SER A 174 -7.98 26.52 -19.47
C SER A 174 -8.96 27.39 -18.68
N ASN A 175 -10.15 27.63 -19.23
CA ASN A 175 -11.20 28.47 -18.66
C ASN A 175 -12.35 27.64 -18.06
N TYR A 176 -12.18 26.32 -17.94
CA TYR A 176 -13.20 25.45 -17.37
C TYR A 176 -13.28 25.65 -15.86
N ASP A 177 -14.47 25.98 -15.36
CA ASP A 177 -14.80 26.08 -13.94
C ASP A 177 -15.70 24.91 -13.53
N GLU A 178 -15.26 24.13 -12.54
CA GLU A 178 -16.01 23.00 -11.99
C GLU A 178 -17.38 23.42 -11.43
N LYS A 179 -17.50 24.65 -10.92
CA LYS A 179 -18.76 25.19 -10.37
C LYS A 179 -19.73 25.66 -11.45
N ASN A 180 -19.26 25.86 -12.69
CA ASN A 180 -20.07 26.29 -13.82
C ASN A 180 -19.92 25.35 -15.03
N PRO A 181 -20.75 24.29 -15.12
CA PRO A 181 -20.72 23.29 -16.18
C PRO A 181 -20.82 23.83 -17.62
N ASP A 182 -21.33 25.05 -17.81
CA ASP A 182 -21.50 25.66 -19.13
C ASP A 182 -20.20 26.27 -19.69
N THR A 183 -19.15 26.37 -18.86
CA THR A 183 -17.79 26.74 -19.29
C THR A 183 -17.06 25.59 -20.00
N ALA A 184 -17.60 24.37 -19.97
CA ALA A 184 -16.99 23.21 -20.61
C ALA A 184 -17.18 23.22 -22.14
N PRO A 185 -16.14 22.89 -22.91
CA PRO A 185 -16.26 22.75 -24.36
C PRO A 185 -17.19 21.59 -24.73
N THR A 186 -17.98 21.77 -25.79
CA THR A 186 -18.84 20.70 -26.31
C THR A 186 -18.01 19.58 -26.92
N LYS A 187 -18.53 18.34 -26.91
CA LYS A 187 -17.85 17.18 -27.52
C LYS A 187 -17.45 17.44 -28.98
N LYS A 188 -18.32 18.14 -29.72
CA LYS A 188 -18.07 18.49 -31.12
C LYS A 188 -16.88 19.45 -31.27
N GLN A 189 -16.79 20.48 -30.41
CA GLN A 189 -15.67 21.43 -30.43
C GLN A 189 -14.33 20.75 -30.16
N VAL A 190 -14.28 19.84 -29.18
CA VAL A 190 -13.06 19.07 -28.85
C VAL A 190 -12.64 18.19 -30.02
N ILE A 191 -13.57 17.43 -30.61
CA ILE A 191 -13.26 16.53 -31.73
C ILE A 191 -12.82 17.32 -32.97
N ASP A 192 -13.50 18.41 -33.31
CA ASP A 192 -13.17 19.23 -34.48
C ASP A 192 -11.80 19.92 -34.32
N TYR A 193 -11.44 20.35 -33.11
CA TYR A 193 -10.13 20.92 -32.81
C TYR A 193 -9.00 19.89 -32.98
N LEU A 194 -9.14 18.71 -32.36
CA LEU A 194 -8.13 17.65 -32.42
C LEU A 194 -7.93 17.11 -33.83
N ARG A 195 -9.00 17.02 -34.63
CA ARG A 195 -8.90 16.62 -36.04
C ARG A 195 -8.15 17.64 -36.89
N LYS A 196 -8.27 18.94 -36.61
CA LYS A 196 -7.49 19.97 -37.30
C LYS A 196 -5.99 19.87 -37.00
N ARG A 197 -5.63 19.35 -35.82
CA ARG A 197 -4.25 19.10 -35.40
C ARG A 197 -3.69 17.75 -35.87
N GLY A 198 -4.45 16.97 -36.64
CA GLY A 198 -4.00 15.71 -37.24
C GLY A 198 -4.41 14.44 -36.48
N ALA A 199 -5.22 14.56 -35.43
CA ALA A 199 -5.72 13.39 -34.71
C ALA A 199 -6.72 12.57 -35.56
N SER A 200 -6.63 11.24 -35.48
CA SER A 200 -7.68 10.35 -36.01
C SER A 200 -8.98 10.50 -35.20
N ILE A 201 -10.12 10.13 -35.78
CA ILE A 201 -11.42 10.26 -35.10
C ILE A 201 -11.47 9.47 -33.78
N ASN A 202 -10.92 8.26 -33.77
CA ASN A 202 -10.86 7.41 -32.57
C ASN A 202 -9.95 8.00 -31.49
N MET A 203 -8.84 8.62 -31.90
CA MET A 203 -7.92 9.29 -30.98
C MET A 203 -8.56 10.55 -30.38
N ALA A 204 -9.23 11.35 -31.20
CA ALA A 204 -9.95 12.53 -30.72
C ALA A 204 -11.08 12.17 -29.73
N GLU A 205 -11.81 11.08 -29.98
CA GLU A 205 -12.82 10.56 -29.05
C GLU A 205 -12.21 10.05 -27.74
N ALA A 206 -11.08 9.34 -27.81
CA ALA A 206 -10.36 8.88 -26.63
C ALA A 206 -9.86 10.05 -25.79
N ILE A 207 -9.34 11.12 -26.43
CA ILE A 207 -8.86 12.32 -25.74
C ILE A 207 -10.02 13.10 -25.09
N ASP A 208 -11.15 13.28 -25.79
CA ASP A 208 -12.36 13.89 -25.18
C ASP A 208 -12.83 13.08 -23.97
N LEU A 209 -12.76 11.75 -24.04
CA LEU A 209 -13.05 10.86 -22.92
C LEU A 209 -12.01 10.94 -21.81
N ILE A 210 -10.76 11.30 -22.06
CA ILE A 210 -9.75 11.48 -21.00
C ILE A 210 -9.99 12.82 -20.30
N LEU A 211 -10.17 13.90 -21.06
CA LEU A 211 -10.24 15.27 -20.56
C LEU A 211 -11.55 15.59 -19.83
N ARG A 212 -12.68 15.05 -20.29
CA ARG A 212 -14.01 15.44 -19.78
C ARG A 212 -14.27 14.84 -18.40
N PRO A 213 -14.65 15.62 -17.37
CA PRO A 213 -15.08 15.09 -16.07
C PRO A 213 -16.27 14.12 -16.17
N PHE A 214 -16.34 13.12 -15.26
CA PHE A 214 -17.36 12.06 -15.30
C PHE A 214 -18.79 12.58 -15.29
N ASP A 215 -19.05 13.69 -14.58
CA ASP A 215 -20.39 14.29 -14.48
C ASP A 215 -20.87 14.90 -15.80
N LEU A 216 -19.94 15.39 -16.63
CA LEU A 216 -20.23 15.94 -17.95
C LEU A 216 -20.39 14.86 -19.03
N ARG A 217 -19.90 13.64 -18.80
CA ARG A 217 -20.06 12.51 -19.74
C ARG A 217 -21.49 11.96 -19.79
N LYS A 218 -22.29 12.18 -18.74
CA LYS A 218 -23.65 11.60 -18.59
C LYS A 218 -24.76 12.36 -19.32
N LYS A 219 -24.51 13.52 -19.94
CA LYS A 219 -25.49 14.22 -20.79
C LYS A 219 -25.61 13.52 -22.15
N GLY A 220 -26.25 12.33 -22.19
CA GLY A 220 -26.34 11.56 -23.42
C GLY A 220 -27.30 10.37 -23.43
N ARG A 221 -28.61 10.60 -23.29
CA ARG A 221 -29.66 10.03 -24.17
C ARG A 221 -30.99 10.76 -23.96
N PRO A 222 -31.61 11.39 -24.97
CA PRO A 222 -32.98 11.87 -24.85
C PRO A 222 -33.90 10.67 -24.56
N ARG A 223 -34.73 10.74 -23.52
CA ARG A 223 -35.85 9.81 -23.38
C ARG A 223 -36.77 10.04 -24.58
N LYS A 224 -36.90 9.04 -25.44
CA LYS A 224 -37.90 9.04 -26.51
C LYS A 224 -39.26 8.99 -25.82
N ASN A 225 -40.06 10.04 -25.96
CA ASN A 225 -41.43 10.05 -25.46
C ASN A 225 -42.18 8.85 -26.07
N SER A 226 -42.59 7.92 -25.23
CA SER A 226 -43.56 6.88 -25.57
C SER A 226 -44.95 7.53 -25.71
N PRO A 227 -45.74 7.18 -26.74
CA PRO A 227 -47.04 7.79 -26.98
C PRO A 227 -48.01 7.45 -25.83
N THR A 228 -48.63 8.49 -25.28
CA THR A 228 -49.76 8.42 -24.36
C THR A 228 -50.97 7.81 -25.07
N ASN A 229 -51.32 6.57 -24.72
CA ASN A 229 -52.66 6.03 -24.96
C ASN A 229 -53.60 6.61 -23.91
N ASN A 230 -54.48 7.51 -24.33
CA ASN A 230 -55.62 7.94 -23.54
C ASN A 230 -56.63 6.78 -23.52
N HIS A 231 -56.76 6.10 -22.37
CA HIS A 231 -57.93 5.28 -22.10
C HIS A 231 -59.04 6.20 -21.61
N ILE A 232 -60.11 6.27 -22.40
CA ILE A 232 -61.40 6.83 -22.02
C ILE A 232 -62.10 5.74 -21.22
N ASP A 233 -62.43 6.01 -19.96
CA ASP A 233 -63.42 5.24 -19.21
C ASP A 233 -64.71 6.06 -19.17
N ASN A 234 -65.77 5.45 -19.71
CA ASN A 234 -67.17 5.77 -19.48
C ASN A 234 -67.75 4.68 -18.57
#